data_AF-A0AAD8UDA6-F1
#
_entry.id   AF-A0AAD8UDA6-F1
#
_cell.length_a   1.000
_cell.length_b   1.000
_cell.length_c   1.000
_cell.angle_alpha   90.00
_cell.angle_beta   90.00
_cell.angle_gamma   90.00
#
_symmetry.space_group_name_H-M   'P 1'
#
loop_
_entity.id
_entity.type
_entity.pdbx_description
1 polymer ?
#
loop_
_entity_poly.entity_id
_entity_poly.type
_entity_poly.pdbx_seq_one_letter_code
_entity_poly.pdbx_strand_id
1 'polypeptide(L)'
;MRLNASLVVALVAVVVVVLVIVLVAVIVVVLVAVVLVVLVVVLVIVVVVLVTVLAAAYSAALHTSLAAIFSAVHVTFLTARVVVLLMAKSSRSSQTQRAGISVAEDTAIFGLDDSLSTHQKRLQAATAFATLRGGIERNKTLLSTLTKRNAQRRRRDYFETNAKELVQSGDVSQILSPLVKLCSSHPERPIDWLLLALYSLTETCITNIKEQDLFDVFVELFPRAIGECSIFQETREMFIDVLRGICRQDTSIIAQMVAGGAVFQFVAARGDKLEGVLPGTSPFLQGIHTGRQWCWERQKDAESLSSDEMRTGAICAMIPDNDQADISFVLTVGYKAGWDIVQYLEFRSSEMER
;
A
#
# COMPACT_ATOMS: atom_id res chain seq x y z
N MET A 1 66.26 -39.98 -52.78
CA MET A 1 66.61 -38.66 -52.21
C MET A 1 66.90 -38.84 -50.72
N ARG A 2 68.16 -38.80 -50.30
CA ARG A 2 68.52 -38.79 -48.87
C ARG A 2 68.50 -37.34 -48.41
N LEU A 3 67.48 -36.95 -47.63
CA LEU A 3 67.52 -35.66 -46.94
C LEU A 3 68.71 -35.68 -45.99
N ASN A 4 69.61 -34.71 -46.14
CA ASN A 4 70.75 -34.54 -45.23
C ASN A 4 70.21 -34.35 -43.81
N ALA A 5 70.59 -35.23 -42.88
CA ALA A 5 70.17 -35.16 -41.48
C ALA A 5 70.42 -33.77 -40.86
N SER A 6 71.49 -33.09 -41.29
CA SER A 6 71.80 -31.71 -40.92
C SER A 6 70.69 -30.71 -41.29
N LEU A 7 70.03 -30.87 -42.45
CA LEU A 7 68.93 -30.01 -42.88
C LEU A 7 67.69 -30.22 -42.00
N VAL A 8 67.41 -31.47 -41.62
CA VAL A 8 66.27 -31.82 -40.75
C VAL A 8 66.48 -31.23 -39.35
N VAL A 9 67.69 -31.35 -38.79
CA VAL A 9 68.03 -30.77 -37.49
C VAL A 9 67.91 -29.24 -37.51
N ALA A 10 68.39 -28.59 -38.58
CA ALA A 10 68.27 -27.15 -38.75
C ALA A 10 66.80 -26.70 -38.84
N LEU A 11 65.97 -27.42 -39.60
CA LEU A 11 64.54 -27.13 -39.72
C LEU A 11 63.82 -27.27 -38.37
N VAL A 12 64.09 -28.35 -37.64
CA VAL A 12 63.51 -28.58 -36.30
C VAL A 12 63.94 -27.46 -35.34
N ALA A 13 65.21 -27.05 -35.35
CA ALA A 13 65.69 -25.94 -34.53
C ALA A 13 64.95 -24.63 -34.85
N VAL A 14 64.76 -24.31 -36.14
CA VAL A 14 64.00 -23.12 -36.57
C VAL A 14 62.55 -23.19 -36.11
N VAL A 15 61.88 -24.34 -36.26
CA VAL A 15 60.49 -24.51 -35.80
C VAL A 15 60.39 -24.33 -34.29
N VAL A 16 61.31 -24.89 -33.51
CA VAL A 16 61.35 -24.73 -32.05
C VAL A 16 61.53 -23.26 -31.67
N VAL A 17 62.45 -22.54 -32.32
CA VAL A 17 62.67 -21.11 -32.07
C VAL A 17 61.41 -20.29 -32.40
N VAL A 18 60.76 -20.57 -33.53
CA VAL A 18 59.51 -19.88 -33.91
C VAL A 18 58.40 -20.16 -32.89
N LEU A 19 58.23 -21.42 -32.45
CA LEU A 19 57.25 -21.78 -31.43
C LEU A 19 57.51 -21.06 -30.10
N VAL A 20 58.77 -20.95 -29.68
CA VAL A 20 59.15 -20.22 -28.47
C VAL A 20 58.82 -18.73 -28.60
N ILE A 21 59.12 -18.10 -29.75
CA ILE A 21 58.78 -16.69 -30.00
C ILE A 21 57.26 -16.48 -29.95
N VAL A 22 56.48 -17.35 -30.60
CA VAL A 22 55.01 -17.26 -30.58
C VAL A 22 54.47 -17.44 -29.16
N LEU A 23 54.99 -18.41 -28.40
CA LEU A 23 54.58 -18.65 -27.03
C LEU A 23 54.87 -17.42 -26.14
N VAL A 24 56.05 -16.83 -26.27
CA VAL A 24 56.42 -15.60 -25.54
C VAL A 24 55.50 -14.45 -25.93
N ALA A 25 55.19 -14.27 -27.22
CA ALA A 25 54.28 -13.23 -27.67
C ALA A 25 52.86 -13.40 -27.09
N VAL A 26 52.34 -14.63 -27.08
CA VAL A 26 51.03 -14.95 -26.48
C VAL A 26 51.04 -14.65 -24.98
N ILE A 27 52.07 -15.05 -24.25
CA ILE A 27 52.21 -14.77 -22.82
C ILE A 27 52.18 -13.26 -22.56
N VAL A 28 52.92 -12.47 -23.35
CA VAL A 28 52.95 -11.01 -23.22
C VAL A 28 51.56 -10.40 -23.47
N VAL A 29 50.85 -10.85 -24.51
CA VAL A 29 49.49 -10.36 -24.81
C VAL A 29 48.51 -10.68 -23.68
N VAL A 30 48.55 -11.91 -23.14
CA VAL A 30 47.70 -12.31 -22.01
C VAL A 30 48.03 -11.48 -20.76
N LEU A 31 49.31 -11.24 -20.49
CA LEU A 31 49.74 -10.46 -19.33
C LEU A 31 49.29 -9.00 -19.43
N VAL A 32 49.40 -8.39 -20.61
CA VAL A 32 48.87 -7.04 -20.89
C VAL A 32 47.35 -7.00 -20.70
N ALA A 33 46.62 -7.99 -21.20
CA ALA A 33 45.16 -8.06 -21.04
C ALA A 33 44.75 -8.16 -19.56
N VAL A 34 45.44 -9.00 -18.77
CA VAL A 34 45.19 -9.14 -17.33
C VAL A 34 45.45 -7.83 -16.59
N VAL A 35 46.57 -7.14 -16.88
CA VAL A 35 46.88 -5.83 -16.28
C VAL A 35 45.80 -4.80 -16.61
N LEU A 36 45.28 -4.80 -17.85
CA LEU A 36 44.25 -3.87 -18.28
C LEU A 36 42.91 -4.14 -17.57
N VAL A 37 42.54 -5.41 -17.38
CA VAL A 37 41.35 -5.80 -16.59
C VAL A 37 41.48 -5.35 -15.13
N VAL A 38 42.64 -5.58 -14.51
CA VAL A 38 42.89 -5.14 -13.12
C VAL A 38 42.79 -3.62 -13.00
N LEU A 39 43.35 -2.87 -13.96
CA LEU A 39 43.25 -1.40 -13.98
C LEU A 39 41.79 -0.92 -14.05
N VAL A 40 40.97 -1.54 -14.90
CA VAL A 40 39.54 -1.20 -15.03
C VAL A 40 38.79 -1.49 -13.72
N VAL A 41 39.04 -2.62 -13.08
CA VAL A 41 38.41 -2.98 -11.80
C VAL A 41 38.79 -1.97 -10.71
N VAL A 42 40.07 -1.59 -10.61
CA VAL A 42 40.53 -0.57 -9.65
C VAL A 42 39.86 0.78 -9.93
N LEU A 43 39.74 1.19 -11.20
CA LEU A 43 39.07 2.44 -11.57
C LEU A 43 37.59 2.42 -11.14
N VAL A 44 36.87 1.32 -11.38
CA VAL A 44 35.46 1.18 -10.97
C VAL A 44 35.32 1.29 -9.45
N ILE A 45 36.20 0.63 -8.68
CA ILE A 45 36.20 0.73 -7.20
C ILE A 45 36.41 2.17 -6.76
N VAL A 46 37.38 2.89 -7.35
CA VAL A 46 37.64 4.30 -7.03
C VAL A 46 36.42 5.18 -7.31
N VAL A 47 35.74 4.97 -8.44
CA VAL A 47 34.52 5.72 -8.79
C VAL A 47 33.39 5.44 -7.79
N VAL A 48 33.17 4.17 -7.42
CA VAL A 48 32.15 3.80 -6.43
C VAL A 48 32.44 4.46 -5.08
N VAL A 49 33.68 4.37 -4.59
CA VAL A 49 34.09 5.02 -3.34
C VAL A 49 33.87 6.53 -3.42
N LEU A 50 34.29 7.18 -4.51
CA LEU A 50 34.10 8.62 -4.69
C LEU A 50 32.61 9.03 -4.67
N VAL A 51 31.75 8.27 -5.36
CA VAL A 51 30.29 8.51 -5.37
C VAL A 51 29.70 8.34 -3.97
N THR A 52 30.09 7.30 -3.23
CA THR A 52 29.59 7.09 -1.85
C THR A 52 30.03 8.19 -0.90
N VAL A 53 31.29 8.66 -1.00
CA VAL A 53 31.80 9.78 -0.20
C VAL A 53 31.08 11.08 -0.55
N LEU A 54 30.86 11.36 -1.83
CA LEU A 54 30.11 12.53 -2.29
C LEU A 54 28.65 12.47 -1.81
N ALA A 55 28.01 11.31 -1.87
CA ALA A 55 26.64 11.12 -1.38
C ALA A 55 26.54 11.35 0.13
N ALA A 56 27.52 10.84 0.90
CA ALA A 56 27.59 11.06 2.34
C ALA A 56 27.82 12.54 2.68
N ALA A 57 28.73 13.22 1.98
CA ALA A 57 28.99 14.64 2.15
C ALA A 57 27.76 15.49 1.80
N TYR A 58 27.06 15.16 0.71
CA TYR A 58 25.83 15.84 0.30
C TYR A 58 24.71 15.63 1.33
N SER A 59 24.55 14.42 1.84
CA SER A 59 23.58 14.11 2.91
C SER A 59 23.88 14.94 4.18
N ALA A 60 25.14 15.00 4.61
CA ALA A 60 25.55 15.79 5.77
C ALA A 60 25.31 17.30 5.57
N ALA A 61 25.60 17.83 4.38
CA ALA A 61 25.31 19.22 4.03
C ALA A 61 23.80 19.51 3.98
N LEU A 62 23.00 18.55 3.50
CA LEU A 62 21.54 18.67 3.46
C LEU A 62 20.96 18.66 4.88
N HIS A 63 21.46 17.80 5.77
CA HIS A 63 21.03 17.72 7.16
C HIS A 63 21.36 18.98 7.96
N THR A 64 22.55 19.56 7.79
CA THR A 64 22.94 20.82 8.44
C THR A 64 22.12 22.00 7.92
N SER A 65 21.88 22.08 6.59
CA SER A 65 21.04 23.12 5.99
C SER A 65 19.58 23.00 6.43
N LEU A 66 19.04 21.78 6.47
CA LEU A 66 17.68 21.52 6.95
C LEU A 66 17.56 21.84 8.45
N ALA A 67 18.54 21.49 9.28
CA ALA A 67 18.52 21.83 10.70
C ALA A 67 18.52 23.36 10.92
N ALA A 68 19.27 24.12 10.12
CA ALA A 68 19.25 25.58 10.18
C ALA A 68 17.90 26.17 9.74
N ILE A 69 17.31 25.63 8.66
CA ILE A 69 15.97 26.05 8.18
C ILE A 69 14.89 25.67 9.20
N PHE A 70 14.92 24.46 9.75
CA PHE A 70 13.99 24.02 10.77
C PHE A 70 14.13 24.86 12.04
N SER A 71 15.34 25.21 12.47
CA SER A 71 15.55 26.11 13.61
C SER A 71 14.96 27.50 13.34
N ALA A 72 15.19 28.07 12.15
CA ALA A 72 14.65 29.38 11.78
C ALA A 72 13.11 29.38 11.68
N VAL A 73 12.53 28.35 11.06
CA VAL A 73 11.08 28.18 10.93
C VAL A 73 10.45 27.91 12.29
N HIS A 74 11.07 27.07 13.14
CA HIS A 74 10.55 26.76 14.47
C HIS A 74 10.55 27.98 15.38
N VAL A 75 11.62 28.80 15.33
CA VAL A 75 11.65 30.08 16.05
C VAL A 75 10.55 31.01 15.55
N THR A 76 10.40 31.20 14.24
CA THR A 76 9.40 32.12 13.67
C THR A 76 7.97 31.66 13.94
N PHE A 77 7.74 30.35 13.92
CA PHE A 77 6.44 29.74 14.23
C PHE A 77 6.11 29.83 15.72
N LEU A 78 7.10 29.64 16.61
CA LEU A 78 6.93 29.85 18.05
C LEU A 78 6.63 31.32 18.38
N THR A 79 7.31 32.28 17.77
CA THR A 79 7.01 33.71 17.98
C THR A 79 5.61 34.07 17.47
N ALA A 80 5.22 33.58 16.29
CA ALA A 80 3.88 33.79 15.74
C ALA A 80 2.80 33.16 16.62
N ARG A 81 3.03 31.96 17.16
CA ARG A 81 2.07 31.25 18.02
C ARG A 81 1.95 31.89 19.41
N VAL A 82 3.05 32.41 19.97
CA VAL A 82 3.03 33.20 21.22
C VAL A 82 2.30 34.53 21.00
N VAL A 83 2.51 35.22 19.87
CA VAL A 83 1.79 36.45 19.54
C VAL A 83 0.29 36.18 19.35
N VAL A 84 -0.08 35.11 18.64
CA VAL A 84 -1.49 34.70 18.47
C VAL A 84 -2.12 34.27 19.80
N LEU A 85 -1.39 33.58 20.69
CA LEU A 85 -1.88 33.22 22.02
C LEU A 85 -2.00 34.44 22.94
N LEU A 86 -1.09 35.41 22.87
CA LEU A 86 -1.18 36.67 23.62
C LEU A 86 -2.33 37.54 23.10
N MET A 87 -2.57 37.58 21.79
CA MET A 87 -3.73 38.26 21.20
C MET A 87 -5.05 37.54 21.48
N ALA A 88 -5.06 36.21 21.48
CA ALA A 88 -6.23 35.42 21.86
C ALA A 88 -6.55 35.51 23.35
N LYS A 89 -5.53 35.65 24.23
CA LYS A 89 -5.71 35.86 25.67
C LYS A 89 -6.18 37.28 26.00
N SER A 90 -5.74 38.28 25.23
CA SER A 90 -6.25 39.66 25.31
C SER A 90 -7.70 39.78 24.82
N SER A 91 -8.10 38.95 23.85
CA SER A 91 -9.46 38.93 23.29
C SER A 91 -10.46 38.03 24.05
N ARG A 92 -10.02 37.22 25.03
CA ARG A 92 -10.86 36.25 25.77
C ARG A 92 -11.14 36.62 27.23
N SER A 93 -10.85 37.85 27.67
CA SER A 93 -11.25 38.29 29.02
C SER A 93 -12.75 38.50 29.20
N SER A 94 -13.57 38.34 28.14
CA SER A 94 -15.02 38.60 28.23
C SER A 94 -15.93 37.44 27.85
N GLN A 95 -15.43 36.31 27.34
CA GLN A 95 -16.33 35.26 26.86
C GLN A 95 -15.67 33.90 26.63
N THR A 96 -15.40 33.12 27.69
CA THR A 96 -15.29 31.65 27.54
C THR A 96 -15.64 30.93 28.84
N GLN A 97 -16.93 30.84 29.11
CA GLN A 97 -17.51 29.69 29.79
C GLN A 97 -17.96 28.72 28.67
N ARG A 98 -17.59 27.44 28.77
CA ARG A 98 -17.84 26.32 27.81
C ARG A 98 -16.79 26.08 26.71
N ALA A 99 -15.66 25.52 27.12
CA ALA A 99 -15.25 24.18 26.70
C ALA A 99 -14.24 23.72 27.75
N GLY A 100 -14.71 22.96 28.72
CA GLY A 100 -13.88 22.43 29.80
C GLY A 100 -12.98 21.34 29.24
N ILE A 101 -11.86 21.74 28.64
CA ILE A 101 -10.67 20.88 28.60
C ILE A 101 -10.19 20.89 30.04
N SER A 102 -10.25 19.72 30.68
CA SER A 102 -9.82 19.56 32.06
C SER A 102 -8.34 19.92 32.14
N VAL A 103 -7.92 20.67 33.17
CA VAL A 103 -6.49 20.95 33.42
C VAL A 103 -5.69 19.65 33.49
N ALA A 104 -6.32 18.54 33.88
CA ALA A 104 -5.70 17.21 33.91
C ALA A 104 -5.39 16.63 32.51
N GLU A 105 -6.13 17.02 31.46
CA GLU A 105 -5.80 16.60 30.09
C GLU A 105 -4.60 17.38 29.53
N ASP A 106 -4.46 18.65 29.92
CA ASP A 106 -3.31 19.47 29.53
C ASP A 106 -2.03 19.04 30.27
N THR A 107 -2.10 18.62 31.55
CA THR A 107 -0.92 18.11 32.29
C THR A 107 -0.40 16.80 31.71
N ALA A 108 -1.28 15.96 31.15
CA ALA A 108 -0.91 14.72 30.49
C ALA A 108 -0.07 14.95 29.21
N ILE A 109 -0.30 16.05 28.48
CA ILE A 109 0.51 16.41 27.30
C ILE A 109 1.96 16.69 27.70
N PHE A 110 2.18 17.31 28.87
CA PHE A 110 3.50 17.58 29.41
C PHE A 110 4.09 16.40 30.20
N GLY A 111 3.38 15.28 30.30
CA GLY A 111 3.84 14.08 31.01
C GLY A 111 4.05 14.28 32.51
N LEU A 112 3.39 15.26 33.13
CA LEU A 112 3.57 15.56 34.56
C LEU A 112 3.07 14.41 35.47
N ASP A 113 2.10 13.64 34.97
CA ASP A 113 1.49 12.51 35.68
C ASP A 113 1.98 11.14 35.16
N ASP A 114 2.88 11.13 34.17
CA ASP A 114 3.40 9.91 33.54
C ASP A 114 4.84 9.59 33.99
N SER A 115 5.22 8.31 33.87
CA SER A 115 6.65 7.97 33.95
C SER A 115 7.45 8.62 32.82
N LEU A 116 8.70 9.00 33.07
CA LEU A 116 9.61 9.54 32.04
C LEU A 116 9.66 8.65 30.78
N SER A 117 9.66 7.32 30.97
CA SER A 117 9.69 6.36 29.87
C SER A 117 8.40 6.40 29.02
N THR A 118 7.24 6.54 29.66
CA THR A 118 5.94 6.68 28.99
C THR A 118 5.89 7.98 28.21
N HIS A 119 6.32 9.09 28.84
CA HIS A 119 6.37 10.39 28.20
C HIS A 119 7.31 10.39 26.98
N GLN A 120 8.50 9.79 27.10
CA GLN A 120 9.44 9.68 25.99
C GLN A 120 8.88 8.86 24.83
N LYS A 121 8.18 7.75 25.10
CA LYS A 121 7.48 6.98 24.05
C LYS A 121 6.40 7.81 23.36
N ARG A 122 5.57 8.53 24.11
CA ARG A 122 4.54 9.43 23.55
C ARG A 122 5.16 10.52 22.68
N LEU A 123 6.27 11.12 23.13
CA LEU A 123 6.99 12.14 22.36
C LEU A 123 7.59 11.58 21.06
N GLN A 124 8.14 10.37 21.11
CA GLN A 124 8.66 9.68 19.91
C GLN A 124 7.55 9.36 18.91
N ALA A 125 6.43 8.83 19.38
CA ALA A 125 5.25 8.54 18.56
C ALA A 125 4.67 9.82 17.93
N ALA A 126 4.55 10.90 18.71
CA ALA A 126 4.10 12.21 18.21
C ALA A 126 5.06 12.79 17.17
N THR A 127 6.37 12.64 17.38
CA THR A 127 7.41 13.09 16.42
C THR A 127 7.33 12.28 15.12
N ALA A 128 7.21 10.96 15.21
CA ALA A 128 7.05 10.07 14.07
C ALA A 128 5.79 10.42 13.26
N PHE A 129 4.66 10.64 13.95
CA PHE A 129 3.41 11.06 13.31
C PHE A 129 3.54 12.45 12.66
N ALA A 130 4.21 13.41 13.29
CA ALA A 130 4.44 14.74 12.71
C ALA A 130 5.28 14.65 11.42
N THR A 131 6.34 13.84 11.40
CA THR A 131 7.14 13.60 10.19
C THR A 131 6.32 12.94 9.08
N LEU A 132 5.54 11.91 9.42
CA LEU A 132 4.64 11.20 8.52
C LEU A 132 3.62 12.16 7.89
N ARG A 133 2.93 12.95 8.73
CA ARG A 133 1.98 13.98 8.31
C ARG A 133 2.62 14.99 7.35
N GLY A 134 3.80 15.51 7.68
CA GLY A 134 4.52 16.44 6.81
C GLY A 134 4.91 15.84 5.45
N GLY A 135 5.14 14.52 5.38
CA GLY A 135 5.32 13.80 4.11
C GLY A 135 4.02 13.71 3.31
N ILE A 136 2.92 13.34 3.97
CA ILE A 136 1.61 13.19 3.35
C ILE A 136 1.07 14.54 2.84
N GLU A 137 1.17 15.62 3.62
CA GLU A 137 0.71 16.96 3.19
C GLU A 137 1.49 17.46 1.97
N ARG A 138 2.80 17.20 1.90
CA ARG A 138 3.59 17.52 0.71
C ARG A 138 3.11 16.73 -0.51
N ASN A 139 2.87 15.44 -0.35
CA ASN A 139 2.38 14.59 -1.43
C ASN A 139 0.94 14.93 -1.84
N LYS A 140 0.09 15.35 -0.91
CA LYS A 140 -1.26 15.85 -1.17
C LYS A 140 -1.22 17.05 -2.12
N THR A 141 -0.42 18.06 -1.81
CA THR A 141 -0.23 19.24 -2.68
C THR A 141 0.40 18.87 -4.03
N LEU A 142 1.25 17.84 -4.03
CA LEU A 142 1.84 17.35 -5.26
C LEU A 142 0.80 16.65 -6.13
N LEU A 143 -0.03 15.76 -5.58
CA LEU A 143 -1.08 15.03 -6.31
C LEU A 143 -2.20 15.93 -6.85
N SER A 144 -2.47 17.08 -6.21
CA SER A 144 -3.44 18.04 -6.72
C SER A 144 -2.94 18.79 -7.97
N THR A 145 -1.62 18.81 -8.20
CA THR A 145 -0.98 19.51 -9.33
C THR A 145 -0.31 18.56 -10.32
N LEU A 146 -0.21 17.27 -9.99
CA LEU A 146 0.53 16.29 -10.79
C LEU A 146 -0.26 15.90 -12.03
N THR A 147 0.35 16.09 -13.20
CA THR A 147 -0.16 15.53 -14.46
C THR A 147 0.13 14.04 -14.55
N LYS A 148 -0.70 13.31 -15.31
CA LYS A 148 -0.58 11.86 -15.54
C LYS A 148 0.83 11.44 -15.94
N ARG A 149 1.48 12.19 -16.85
CA ARG A 149 2.84 11.91 -17.35
C ARG A 149 3.91 12.00 -16.25
N ASN A 150 3.76 12.95 -15.32
CA ASN A 150 4.70 13.13 -14.21
C ASN A 150 4.45 12.10 -13.11
N ALA A 151 3.18 11.78 -12.85
CA ALA A 151 2.78 10.73 -11.92
C ALA A 151 3.36 9.37 -12.31
N GLN A 152 3.26 9.02 -13.59
CA GLN A 152 3.78 7.76 -14.13
C GLN A 152 5.30 7.62 -13.96
N ARG A 153 6.06 8.72 -13.98
CA ARG A 153 7.53 8.70 -13.88
C ARG A 153 8.06 8.69 -12.45
N ARG A 154 7.43 9.43 -11.53
CA ARG A 154 8.06 9.73 -10.23
C ARG A 154 7.89 8.64 -9.18
N ARG A 155 6.75 7.95 -9.14
CA ARG A 155 6.40 7.02 -8.05
C ARG A 155 5.41 5.92 -8.43
N ARG A 156 5.27 5.60 -9.72
CA ARG A 156 4.34 4.54 -10.15
C ARG A 156 4.71 3.20 -9.54
N ASP A 157 5.98 2.80 -9.64
CA ASP A 157 6.45 1.50 -9.17
C ASP A 157 6.27 1.38 -7.64
N TYR A 158 6.49 2.48 -6.93
CA TYR A 158 6.31 2.56 -5.50
C TYR A 158 4.83 2.40 -5.10
N PHE A 159 3.94 3.13 -5.78
CA PHE A 159 2.50 2.99 -5.61
C PHE A 159 2.02 1.56 -5.93
N GLU A 160 2.53 0.98 -7.02
CA GLU A 160 2.18 -0.38 -7.46
C GLU A 160 2.64 -1.43 -6.44
N THR A 161 3.82 -1.26 -5.84
CA THR A 161 4.35 -2.15 -4.79
C THR A 161 3.46 -2.11 -3.55
N ASN A 162 3.18 -0.90 -3.04
CA ASN A 162 2.27 -0.73 -1.91
C ASN A 162 0.86 -1.27 -2.18
N ALA A 163 0.37 -1.09 -3.41
CA ALA A 163 -0.93 -1.59 -3.81
C ALA A 163 -0.97 -3.13 -3.88
N LYS A 164 0.10 -3.78 -4.33
CA LYS A 164 0.23 -5.26 -4.29
C LYS A 164 0.25 -5.76 -2.85
N GLU A 165 1.05 -5.15 -1.99
CA GLU A 165 1.10 -5.53 -0.56
C GLU A 165 -0.25 -5.34 0.14
N LEU A 166 -1.00 -4.31 -0.22
CA LEU A 166 -2.34 -4.08 0.32
C LEU A 166 -3.28 -5.27 0.06
N VAL A 167 -3.29 -5.83 -1.17
CA VAL A 167 -4.20 -6.94 -1.50
C VAL A 167 -3.63 -8.31 -1.14
N GLN A 168 -2.30 -8.47 -1.07
CA GLN A 168 -1.62 -9.72 -0.67
C GLN A 168 -1.46 -9.91 0.85
N SER A 169 -2.17 -9.12 1.68
CA SER A 169 -2.11 -9.20 3.15
C SER A 169 -0.73 -8.89 3.76
N GLY A 170 0.06 -8.01 3.14
CA GLY A 170 1.34 -7.54 3.66
C GLY A 170 1.23 -6.52 4.79
N ASP A 171 2.36 -5.92 5.17
CA ASP A 171 2.44 -4.92 6.23
C ASP A 171 1.61 -3.67 5.94
N VAL A 172 1.64 -3.23 4.68
CA VAL A 172 0.77 -2.15 4.18
C VAL A 172 -0.71 -2.50 4.37
N SER A 173 -1.08 -3.77 4.19
CA SER A 173 -2.46 -4.22 4.37
C SER A 173 -2.93 -4.05 5.80
N GLN A 174 -2.09 -4.37 6.79
CA GLN A 174 -2.46 -4.21 8.20
C GLN A 174 -2.72 -2.74 8.55
N ILE A 175 -1.90 -1.82 8.04
CA ILE A 175 -2.04 -0.37 8.27
C ILE A 175 -3.25 0.22 7.53
N LEU A 176 -3.47 -0.18 6.28
CA LEU A 176 -4.45 0.46 5.40
C LEU A 176 -5.81 -0.25 5.34
N SER A 177 -5.93 -1.51 5.77
CA SER A 177 -7.21 -2.23 5.80
C SER A 177 -8.31 -1.49 6.58
N PRO A 178 -8.03 -0.90 7.76
CA PRO A 178 -9.03 -0.09 8.44
C PRO A 178 -9.42 1.17 7.65
N LEU A 179 -8.49 1.77 6.92
CA LEU A 179 -8.77 2.90 6.03
C LEU A 179 -9.68 2.47 4.86
N VAL A 180 -9.48 1.27 4.29
CA VAL A 180 -10.35 0.69 3.26
C VAL A 180 -11.77 0.43 3.79
N LYS A 181 -11.89 -0.06 5.03
CA LYS A 181 -13.20 -0.20 5.70
C LYS A 181 -13.89 1.14 5.91
N LEU A 182 -13.14 2.15 6.36
CA LEU A 182 -13.65 3.52 6.52
C LEU A 182 -14.13 4.10 5.18
N CYS A 183 -13.37 3.84 4.11
CA CYS A 183 -13.70 4.21 2.75
C CYS A 183 -15.03 3.60 2.27
N SER A 184 -15.30 2.36 2.68
CA SER A 184 -16.54 1.65 2.31
C SER A 184 -17.77 2.21 3.03
N SER A 185 -17.58 2.78 4.23
CA SER A 185 -18.67 3.33 5.06
C SER A 185 -19.07 4.76 4.66
N HIS A 186 -18.20 5.51 3.96
CA HIS A 186 -18.43 6.90 3.58
C HIS A 186 -18.20 7.12 2.07
N PRO A 187 -19.20 6.83 1.22
CA PRO A 187 -19.06 6.82 -0.25
C PRO A 187 -18.75 8.19 -0.85
N GLU A 188 -19.00 9.29 -0.13
CA GLU A 188 -18.84 10.63 -0.65
C GLU A 188 -17.38 11.05 -0.83
N ARG A 189 -16.43 10.58 0.00
CA ARG A 189 -14.99 10.86 -0.19
C ARG A 189 -14.03 9.79 0.37
N PRO A 190 -13.86 8.65 -0.30
CA PRO A 190 -13.07 7.58 0.28
C PRO A 190 -11.77 7.28 -0.49
N ILE A 191 -11.84 7.16 -1.81
CA ILE A 191 -10.74 6.59 -2.58
C ILE A 191 -9.49 7.49 -2.61
N ASP A 192 -9.66 8.82 -2.60
CA ASP A 192 -8.54 9.75 -2.69
C ASP A 192 -7.62 9.68 -1.47
N TRP A 193 -8.15 9.37 -0.27
CA TRP A 193 -7.33 9.13 0.91
C TRP A 193 -6.53 7.84 0.79
N LEU A 194 -7.14 6.77 0.30
CA LEU A 194 -6.45 5.52 0.03
C LEU A 194 -5.34 5.71 -1.01
N LEU A 195 -5.64 6.42 -2.11
CA LEU A 195 -4.67 6.74 -3.16
C LEU A 195 -3.51 7.58 -2.61
N LEU A 196 -3.81 8.60 -1.81
CA LEU A 196 -2.79 9.44 -1.16
C LEU A 196 -1.93 8.62 -0.19
N ALA A 197 -2.53 7.74 0.61
CA ALA A 197 -1.81 6.89 1.55
C ALA A 197 -0.87 5.92 0.82
N LEU A 198 -1.37 5.20 -0.19
CA LEU A 198 -0.58 4.30 -1.03
C LEU A 198 0.56 5.05 -1.76
N TYR A 199 0.33 6.29 -2.18
CA TYR A 199 1.37 7.11 -2.81
C TYR A 199 2.43 7.63 -1.81
N SER A 200 2.06 7.78 -0.54
CA SER A 200 2.88 8.50 0.45
C SER A 200 3.65 7.61 1.40
N LEU A 201 3.12 6.43 1.75
CA LEU A 201 3.70 5.56 2.76
C LEU A 201 4.97 4.89 2.25
N THR A 202 6.14 5.43 2.62
CA THR A 202 7.44 4.79 2.38
C THR A 202 7.65 3.58 3.30
N GLU A 203 8.59 2.68 2.97
CA GLU A 203 9.03 1.61 3.89
C GLU A 203 9.43 2.17 5.27
N THR A 204 10.17 3.28 5.30
CA THR A 204 10.50 3.99 6.54
C THR A 204 9.26 4.48 7.30
N CYS A 205 8.23 4.96 6.60
CA CYS A 205 6.98 5.36 7.24
C CYS A 205 6.28 4.15 7.86
N ILE A 206 6.26 3.02 7.15
CA ILE A 206 5.66 1.77 7.64
C ILE A 206 6.40 1.33 8.91
N THR A 207 7.72 1.19 8.86
CA THR A 207 8.54 0.81 10.04
C THR A 207 8.33 1.75 11.22
N ASN A 208 8.29 3.07 11.00
CA ASN A 208 8.03 4.03 12.07
C ASN A 208 6.62 3.89 12.67
N ILE A 209 5.61 3.60 11.84
CA ILE A 209 4.24 3.33 12.34
C ILE A 209 4.25 2.09 13.21
N LYS A 210 4.99 1.04 12.81
CA LYS A 210 5.10 -0.21 13.55
C LYS A 210 5.82 -0.04 14.88
N GLU A 211 7.04 0.51 14.85
CA GLU A 211 7.91 0.65 16.02
C GLU A 211 7.31 1.55 17.11
N GLN A 212 6.46 2.50 16.71
CA GLN A 212 5.82 3.45 17.61
C GLN A 212 4.37 3.09 17.94
N ASP A 213 3.90 1.90 17.54
CA ASP A 213 2.55 1.39 17.81
C ASP A 213 1.43 2.37 17.36
N LEU A 214 1.61 2.97 16.19
CA LEU A 214 0.72 4.00 15.65
C LEU A 214 -0.39 3.44 14.75
N PHE A 215 -0.58 2.12 14.67
CA PHE A 215 -1.52 1.50 13.72
C PHE A 215 -2.96 2.03 13.88
N ASP A 216 -3.51 1.92 15.09
CA ASP A 216 -4.89 2.32 15.38
C ASP A 216 -5.07 3.84 15.28
N VAL A 217 -4.07 4.57 15.78
CA VAL A 217 -4.05 6.03 15.82
C VAL A 217 -3.93 6.61 14.41
N PHE A 218 -3.14 5.99 13.54
CA PHE A 218 -2.93 6.47 12.18
C PHE A 218 -4.24 6.51 11.41
N VAL A 219 -5.07 5.47 11.51
CA VAL A 219 -6.33 5.36 10.78
C VAL A 219 -7.32 6.44 11.21
N GLU A 220 -7.41 6.72 12.52
CA GLU A 220 -8.32 7.75 13.04
C GLU A 220 -7.81 9.16 12.74
N LEU A 221 -6.50 9.38 12.90
CA LEU A 221 -5.90 10.69 12.71
C LEU A 221 -5.73 11.05 11.24
N PHE A 222 -5.55 10.09 10.33
CA PHE A 222 -5.25 10.38 8.93
C PHE A 222 -6.35 11.24 8.26
N PRO A 223 -7.65 10.88 8.29
CA PRO A 223 -8.70 11.72 7.73
C PRO A 223 -8.80 13.08 8.42
N ARG A 224 -8.65 13.13 9.75
CA ARG A 224 -8.77 14.35 10.54
C ARG A 224 -7.62 15.33 10.30
N ALA A 225 -6.39 14.83 10.25
CA ALA A 225 -5.18 15.63 10.11
C ALA A 225 -4.97 16.10 8.67
N ILE A 226 -5.29 15.24 7.70
CA ILE A 226 -5.08 15.56 6.28
C ILE A 226 -6.24 16.35 5.69
N GLY A 227 -7.47 16.14 6.19
CA GLY A 227 -8.68 16.80 5.70
C GLY A 227 -9.04 16.41 4.26
N GLU A 228 -9.70 17.32 3.55
CA GLU A 228 -10.10 17.09 2.16
C GLU A 228 -8.90 16.91 1.25
N CYS A 229 -8.85 15.82 0.48
CA CYS A 229 -7.85 15.57 -0.54
C CYS A 229 -8.51 15.67 -1.92
N SER A 230 -7.91 16.44 -2.83
CA SER A 230 -8.28 16.45 -4.24
C SER A 230 -7.10 15.98 -5.06
N ILE A 231 -7.31 14.91 -5.82
CA ILE A 231 -6.33 14.39 -6.78
C ILE A 231 -6.78 14.82 -8.17
N PHE A 232 -5.84 15.29 -8.99
CA PHE A 232 -6.16 15.63 -10.38
C PHE A 232 -6.79 14.43 -11.11
N GLN A 233 -7.92 14.64 -11.78
CA GLN A 233 -8.79 13.55 -12.27
C GLN A 233 -8.04 12.51 -13.13
N GLU A 234 -7.20 12.93 -14.06
CA GLU A 234 -6.43 12.01 -14.91
C GLU A 234 -5.43 11.15 -14.11
N THR A 235 -4.84 11.73 -13.07
CA THR A 235 -3.90 11.04 -12.17
C THR A 235 -4.65 10.07 -11.26
N ARG A 236 -5.83 10.47 -10.78
CA ARG A 236 -6.74 9.63 -10.01
C ARG A 236 -7.17 8.39 -10.80
N GLU A 237 -7.65 8.57 -12.03
CA GLU A 237 -8.05 7.46 -12.91
C GLU A 237 -6.88 6.52 -13.20
N MET A 238 -5.69 7.06 -13.45
CA MET A 238 -4.49 6.25 -13.66
C MET A 238 -4.16 5.36 -12.46
N PHE A 239 -4.23 5.87 -11.23
CA PHE A 239 -4.01 5.04 -10.04
C PHE A 239 -5.11 4.01 -9.81
N ILE A 240 -6.37 4.37 -10.10
CA ILE A 240 -7.50 3.43 -10.04
C ILE A 240 -7.30 2.29 -11.04
N ASP A 241 -6.82 2.58 -12.25
CA ASP A 241 -6.55 1.56 -13.26
C ASP A 241 -5.40 0.63 -12.85
N VAL A 242 -4.37 1.16 -12.18
CA VAL A 242 -3.31 0.33 -11.57
C VAL A 242 -3.89 -0.60 -10.50
N LEU A 243 -4.72 -0.07 -9.58
CA LEU A 243 -5.37 -0.88 -8.55
C LEU A 243 -6.26 -1.97 -9.16
N ARG A 244 -7.08 -1.62 -10.17
CA ARG A 244 -7.90 -2.60 -10.89
C ARG A 244 -7.05 -3.68 -11.56
N GLY A 245 -5.91 -3.30 -12.15
CA GLY A 245 -4.97 -4.24 -12.74
C GLY A 245 -4.45 -5.25 -11.73
N ILE A 246 -4.03 -4.78 -10.55
CA ILE A 246 -3.54 -5.63 -9.45
C ILE A 246 -4.66 -6.54 -8.94
N CYS A 247 -5.85 -5.99 -8.64
CA CYS A 247 -6.96 -6.80 -8.15
C CYS A 247 -7.42 -7.86 -9.17
N ARG A 248 -7.34 -7.57 -10.47
CA ARG A 248 -7.62 -8.56 -11.54
C ARG A 248 -6.57 -9.66 -11.60
N GLN A 249 -5.30 -9.32 -11.40
CA GLN A 249 -4.23 -10.32 -11.32
C GLN A 249 -4.42 -11.22 -10.10
N ASP A 250 -4.76 -10.68 -8.93
CA ASP A 250 -4.96 -11.51 -7.74
C ASP A 250 -6.28 -12.29 -7.74
N THR A 251 -7.35 -11.77 -8.34
CA THR A 251 -8.55 -12.58 -8.60
C THR A 251 -8.28 -13.68 -9.63
N SER A 252 -7.36 -13.48 -10.57
CA SER A 252 -6.88 -14.57 -11.43
C SER A 252 -6.05 -15.60 -10.66
N ILE A 253 -5.33 -15.19 -9.60
CA ILE A 253 -4.59 -16.09 -8.72
C ILE A 253 -5.53 -16.83 -7.76
N ILE A 254 -6.56 -16.18 -7.21
CA ILE A 254 -7.61 -16.86 -6.43
C ILE A 254 -8.44 -17.78 -7.33
N ALA A 255 -8.78 -17.36 -8.55
CA ALA A 255 -9.45 -18.22 -9.55
C ALA A 255 -8.55 -19.37 -10.04
N GLN A 256 -7.23 -19.17 -10.12
CA GLN A 256 -6.25 -20.22 -10.44
C GLN A 256 -5.97 -21.14 -9.25
N MET A 257 -6.01 -20.63 -8.01
CA MET A 257 -5.86 -21.41 -6.77
C MET A 257 -7.13 -22.20 -6.43
N VAL A 258 -8.30 -21.78 -6.94
CA VAL A 258 -9.54 -22.58 -6.97
C VAL A 258 -9.51 -23.62 -8.11
N ALA A 259 -8.47 -23.62 -8.95
CA ALA A 259 -8.08 -24.71 -9.86
C ALA A 259 -9.22 -25.26 -10.76
N GLY A 260 -9.49 -24.57 -11.88
CA GLY A 260 -9.95 -25.29 -13.08
C GLY A 260 -10.78 -24.54 -14.12
N GLY A 261 -11.23 -23.30 -13.90
CA GLY A 261 -12.05 -22.60 -14.88
C GLY A 261 -12.38 -21.16 -14.51
N ALA A 262 -12.81 -20.36 -15.48
CA ALA A 262 -13.41 -19.06 -15.19
C ALA A 262 -14.65 -19.27 -14.31
N VAL A 263 -14.94 -18.37 -13.37
CA VAL A 263 -16.19 -18.42 -12.59
C VAL A 263 -17.03 -17.22 -12.99
N PHE A 264 -18.24 -17.48 -13.51
CA PHE A 264 -19.21 -16.45 -13.85
C PHE A 264 -20.08 -16.14 -12.65
N GLN A 265 -20.12 -14.86 -12.28
CA GLN A 265 -21.00 -14.39 -11.22
C GLN A 265 -22.29 -13.81 -11.81
N PHE A 266 -23.43 -14.35 -11.38
CA PHE A 266 -24.75 -13.85 -11.73
C PHE A 266 -25.38 -13.18 -10.51
N VAL A 267 -25.73 -11.90 -10.68
CA VAL A 267 -26.34 -11.04 -9.65
C VAL A 267 -27.71 -10.55 -10.11
N ALA A 268 -28.45 -9.86 -9.23
CA ALA A 268 -29.78 -9.33 -9.52
C ALA A 268 -30.79 -10.43 -9.89
N ALA A 269 -30.93 -11.43 -9.03
CA ALA A 269 -31.94 -12.47 -9.19
C ALA A 269 -33.35 -11.88 -9.11
N ARG A 270 -34.32 -12.57 -9.71
CA ARG A 270 -35.73 -12.18 -9.62
C ARG A 270 -36.28 -12.53 -8.23
N GLY A 271 -36.58 -11.50 -7.45
CA GLY A 271 -37.10 -11.63 -6.09
C GLY A 271 -38.45 -12.35 -6.06
N ASP A 272 -39.32 -12.10 -7.04
CA ASP A 272 -40.64 -12.74 -7.16
C ASP A 272 -40.57 -14.25 -7.44
N LYS A 273 -39.42 -14.74 -7.92
CA LYS A 273 -39.21 -16.17 -8.20
C LYS A 273 -38.59 -16.92 -7.01
N LEU A 274 -38.09 -16.22 -6.00
CA LEU A 274 -37.43 -16.87 -4.87
C LEU A 274 -38.39 -17.75 -4.07
N GLU A 275 -39.64 -17.35 -3.90
CA GLU A 275 -40.65 -18.16 -3.17
C GLU A 275 -41.00 -19.48 -3.89
N GLY A 276 -40.81 -19.52 -5.22
CA GLY A 276 -41.01 -20.74 -6.00
C GLY A 276 -39.82 -21.70 -5.91
N VAL A 277 -38.61 -21.18 -5.69
CA VAL A 277 -37.37 -21.97 -5.59
C VAL A 277 -37.09 -22.39 -4.15
N LEU A 278 -37.30 -21.49 -3.20
CA LEU A 278 -37.19 -21.73 -1.77
C LEU A 278 -38.59 -21.78 -1.18
N PRO A 279 -39.04 -22.91 -0.61
CA PRO A 279 -40.36 -23.02 -0.01
C PRO A 279 -40.61 -21.88 1.00
N GLY A 280 -41.83 -21.37 1.08
CA GLY A 280 -42.20 -20.22 1.93
C GLY A 280 -41.81 -20.34 3.42
N THR A 281 -41.65 -21.57 3.91
CA THR A 281 -41.24 -21.87 5.29
C THR A 281 -39.73 -22.15 5.44
N SER A 282 -38.95 -22.01 4.37
CA SER A 282 -37.52 -22.27 4.38
C SER A 282 -36.80 -21.23 5.25
N PRO A 283 -35.94 -21.66 6.20
CA PRO A 283 -35.10 -20.74 6.99
C PRO A 283 -34.26 -19.80 6.11
N PHE A 284 -33.85 -20.26 4.93
CA PHE A 284 -33.11 -19.45 3.96
C PHE A 284 -33.94 -18.28 3.42
N LEU A 285 -35.17 -18.54 2.99
CA LEU A 285 -36.04 -17.49 2.44
C LEU A 285 -36.39 -16.47 3.52
N GLN A 286 -36.70 -16.94 4.73
CA GLN A 286 -36.96 -16.07 5.87
C GLN A 286 -35.72 -15.23 6.24
N GLY A 287 -34.53 -15.82 6.20
CA GLY A 287 -33.28 -15.11 6.45
C GLY A 287 -32.97 -14.04 5.39
N ILE A 288 -33.31 -14.29 4.13
CA ILE A 288 -33.22 -13.30 3.05
C ILE A 288 -34.21 -12.16 3.31
N HIS A 289 -35.48 -12.48 3.56
CA HIS A 289 -36.54 -11.48 3.76
C HIS A 289 -36.31 -10.56 4.97
N THR A 290 -35.61 -11.05 5.98
CA THR A 290 -35.22 -10.26 7.17
C THR A 290 -33.87 -9.55 7.00
N GLY A 291 -33.14 -9.82 5.92
CA GLY A 291 -31.85 -9.23 5.61
C GLY A 291 -31.95 -7.76 5.21
N ARG A 292 -30.94 -6.97 5.61
CA ARG A 292 -30.88 -5.52 5.32
C ARG A 292 -30.91 -5.24 3.81
N GLN A 293 -30.20 -6.06 3.02
CA GLN A 293 -30.15 -5.94 1.56
C GLN A 293 -31.56 -6.04 0.95
N TRP A 294 -32.30 -7.09 1.30
CA TRP A 294 -33.66 -7.30 0.82
C TRP A 294 -34.59 -6.16 1.19
N CYS A 295 -34.64 -5.79 2.48
CA CYS A 295 -35.51 -4.72 2.96
C CYS A 295 -35.24 -3.38 2.24
N TRP A 296 -33.96 -3.05 2.03
CA TRP A 296 -33.57 -1.84 1.33
C TRP A 296 -33.98 -1.86 -0.15
N GLU A 297 -33.82 -3.00 -0.85
CA GLU A 297 -34.26 -3.17 -2.23
C GLU A 297 -35.79 -3.08 -2.35
N ARG A 298 -36.55 -3.69 -1.43
CA ARG A 298 -38.01 -3.57 -1.42
C ARG A 298 -38.48 -2.13 -1.16
N GLN A 299 -37.79 -1.40 -0.29
CA GLN A 299 -38.08 0.01 -0.05
C GLN A 299 -37.85 0.85 -1.32
N LYS A 300 -36.74 0.61 -2.03
CA LYS A 300 -36.45 1.29 -3.29
C LYS A 300 -37.45 0.96 -4.39
N ASP A 301 -37.86 -0.31 -4.50
CA ASP A 301 -38.85 -0.72 -5.49
C ASP A 301 -40.20 -0.05 -5.22
N ALA A 302 -40.57 0.17 -3.96
CA ALA A 302 -41.78 0.92 -3.61
C ALA A 302 -41.72 2.41 -4.00
N GLU A 303 -40.51 2.99 -4.07
CA GLU A 303 -40.28 4.38 -4.50
C GLU A 303 -40.23 4.51 -6.04
N SER A 304 -39.93 3.43 -6.75
CA SER A 304 -39.84 3.42 -8.22
C SER A 304 -41.18 3.06 -8.86
N LEU A 305 -41.86 4.05 -9.44
CA LEU A 305 -43.13 3.87 -10.17
C LEU A 305 -43.02 3.00 -11.45
N SER A 306 -41.82 2.57 -11.83
CA SER A 306 -41.53 1.99 -13.15
C SER A 306 -40.90 0.60 -13.14
N SER A 307 -40.68 -0.02 -11.97
CA SER A 307 -40.06 -1.35 -11.93
C SER A 307 -41.11 -2.45 -11.87
N ASP A 308 -41.49 -2.96 -13.04
CA ASP A 308 -42.37 -4.14 -13.14
C ASP A 308 -41.66 -5.44 -12.72
N GLU A 309 -40.34 -5.38 -12.49
CA GLU A 309 -39.54 -6.54 -12.09
C GLU A 309 -38.83 -6.32 -10.74
N MET A 310 -39.14 -7.17 -9.76
CA MET A 310 -38.44 -7.20 -8.48
C MET A 310 -37.09 -7.89 -8.65
N ARG A 311 -35.99 -7.13 -8.54
CA ARG A 311 -34.62 -7.67 -8.59
C ARG A 311 -33.98 -7.61 -7.20
N THR A 312 -33.15 -8.61 -6.89
CA THR A 312 -32.44 -8.68 -5.61
C THR A 312 -30.98 -9.11 -5.75
N GLY A 313 -30.11 -8.45 -5.00
CA GLY A 313 -28.72 -8.85 -4.77
C GLY A 313 -28.54 -9.73 -3.55
N ALA A 314 -29.61 -10.09 -2.83
CA ALA A 314 -29.54 -10.94 -1.63
C ALA A 314 -29.18 -12.40 -1.94
N ILE A 315 -29.20 -12.80 -3.21
CA ILE A 315 -28.68 -14.08 -3.70
C ILE A 315 -27.85 -13.85 -4.95
N CYS A 316 -26.71 -14.52 -5.05
CA CYS A 316 -25.94 -14.60 -6.29
C CYS A 316 -25.52 -16.04 -6.58
N ALA A 317 -25.37 -16.37 -7.86
CA ALA A 317 -24.87 -17.66 -8.30
C ALA A 317 -23.44 -17.50 -8.82
N MET A 318 -22.58 -18.42 -8.42
CA MET A 318 -21.21 -18.56 -8.90
C MET A 318 -21.15 -19.85 -9.71
N ILE A 319 -21.07 -19.69 -11.03
CA ILE A 319 -21.12 -20.80 -11.99
C ILE A 319 -19.71 -20.98 -12.56
N PRO A 320 -19.03 -22.10 -12.30
CA PRO A 320 -17.76 -22.40 -12.95
C PRO A 320 -17.97 -22.63 -14.46
N ASP A 321 -16.97 -22.27 -15.27
CA ASP A 321 -16.87 -22.50 -16.72
C ASP A 321 -16.52 -23.96 -17.06
N ASN A 322 -16.83 -24.86 -16.13
CA ASN A 322 -16.60 -26.29 -16.25
C ASN A 322 -17.91 -26.98 -15.84
N ASP A 323 -18.48 -27.76 -16.75
CA ASP A 323 -19.74 -28.49 -16.53
C ASP A 323 -19.63 -29.62 -15.50
N GLN A 324 -18.40 -29.99 -15.11
CA GLN A 324 -18.12 -30.96 -14.05
C GLN A 324 -18.07 -30.36 -12.65
N ALA A 325 -18.09 -29.03 -12.52
CA ALA A 325 -17.98 -28.36 -11.24
C ALA A 325 -19.34 -27.88 -10.71
N ASP A 326 -19.51 -27.94 -9.39
CA ASP A 326 -20.77 -27.58 -8.75
C ASP A 326 -21.04 -26.06 -8.82
N ILE A 327 -22.31 -25.70 -9.01
CA ILE A 327 -22.77 -24.31 -8.91
C ILE A 327 -22.90 -23.96 -7.43
N SER A 328 -22.26 -22.87 -7.03
CA SER A 328 -22.40 -22.33 -5.67
C SER A 328 -23.38 -21.17 -5.65
N PHE A 329 -24.24 -21.13 -4.63
CA PHE A 329 -25.10 -19.97 -4.34
C PHE A 329 -24.63 -19.29 -3.08
N VAL A 330 -24.53 -17.95 -3.11
CA VAL A 330 -24.21 -17.13 -1.94
C VAL A 330 -25.46 -16.36 -1.55
N LEU A 331 -25.91 -16.57 -0.31
CA LEU A 331 -27.08 -15.94 0.27
C LEU A 331 -26.65 -14.88 1.27
N THR A 332 -27.14 -13.66 1.10
CA THR A 332 -26.94 -12.56 2.05
C THR A 332 -28.17 -12.46 2.94
N VAL A 333 -28.01 -12.84 4.20
CA VAL A 333 -29.09 -12.87 5.20
C VAL A 333 -28.78 -11.96 6.38
N GLY A 334 -29.79 -11.65 7.20
CA GLY A 334 -29.57 -10.94 8.47
C GLY A 334 -28.68 -11.75 9.42
N TYR A 335 -27.81 -11.09 10.19
CA TYR A 335 -26.83 -11.77 11.06
C TYR A 335 -27.44 -12.85 11.97
N LYS A 336 -28.53 -12.52 12.68
CA LYS A 336 -29.22 -13.47 13.55
C LYS A 336 -29.81 -14.65 12.77
N ALA A 337 -30.50 -14.38 11.66
CA ALA A 337 -31.07 -15.42 10.81
C ALA A 337 -29.98 -16.31 10.19
N GLY A 338 -28.80 -15.77 9.89
CA GLY A 338 -27.63 -16.54 9.45
C GLY A 338 -27.20 -17.55 10.51
N TRP A 339 -27.14 -17.15 11.78
CA TRP A 339 -26.87 -18.09 12.88
C TRP A 339 -27.97 -19.13 13.06
N ASP A 340 -29.23 -18.73 12.94
CA ASP A 340 -30.35 -19.67 13.03
C ASP A 340 -30.28 -20.72 11.91
N ILE A 341 -29.89 -20.34 10.68
CA ILE A 341 -29.64 -21.26 9.56
C ILE A 341 -28.44 -22.18 9.85
N VAL A 342 -27.34 -21.62 10.34
CA VAL A 342 -26.12 -22.37 10.70
C VAL A 342 -26.44 -23.45 11.74
N GLN A 343 -27.23 -23.09 12.75
CA GLN A 343 -27.69 -24.01 13.78
C GLN A 343 -28.67 -25.06 13.23
N TYR A 344 -29.63 -24.64 12.41
CA TYR A 344 -30.62 -25.54 11.80
C TYR A 344 -29.98 -26.62 10.91
N LEU A 345 -28.90 -26.28 10.21
CA LEU A 345 -28.15 -27.20 9.35
C LEU A 345 -27.03 -27.94 10.08
N GLU A 346 -26.83 -27.64 11.37
CA GLU A 346 -25.79 -28.24 12.20
C GLU A 346 -24.38 -28.09 11.62
N PHE A 347 -24.07 -26.94 11.00
CA PHE A 347 -22.73 -26.68 10.47
C PHE A 347 -21.68 -26.72 11.59
N ARG A 348 -20.54 -27.36 11.30
CA ARG A 348 -19.40 -27.47 12.21
C ARG A 348 -18.38 -26.38 11.92
N SER A 349 -17.65 -25.97 12.97
CA SER A 349 -16.47 -25.11 12.78
C SER A 349 -15.37 -25.88 12.07
N SER A 350 -14.73 -25.26 11.08
CA SER A 350 -13.59 -25.84 10.37
C SER A 350 -12.37 -26.09 11.28
N GLU A 351 -12.31 -25.45 12.44
CA GLU A 351 -11.27 -25.69 13.46
C GLU A 351 -11.41 -27.05 14.14
N MET A 352 -12.62 -27.64 14.15
CA MET A 352 -12.86 -28.96 14.76
C MET A 352 -12.53 -30.14 13.82
N GLU A 353 -12.24 -29.86 12.55
CA GLU A 353 -11.89 -30.89 11.54
C GLU A 353 -10.38 -30.97 11.25
N ARG A 354 -9.56 -30.16 11.93
CA ARG A 354 -8.10 -30.26 11.94
C ARG A 354 -7.63 -31.02 13.17
#